data_AF-A0A7E4ZXQ6-F1
#
_entry.id   AF-A0A7E4ZXQ6-F1
#
_cell.length_a   1.000
_cell.length_b   1.000
_cell.length_c   1.000
_cell.angle_alpha   90.00
_cell.angle_beta   90.00
_cell.angle_gamma   90.00
#
_symmetry.space_group_name_H-M   'P 1'
#
loop_
_entity.id
_entity.type
_entity.pdbx_description
1 polymer ?
#
loop_
_entity_poly.entity_id
_entity_poly.type
_entity_poly.pdbx_seq_one_letter_code
_entity_poly.pdbx_strand_id
1 'polypeptide(L)'
;MSVVSKEKSMPEPYFFESYPNGDCKENEGSLCLKLHVYPRPLDVKMVYWIEGTEIRVETQQYNKSGTFVTKICTIEQLMNSNVIVNHELKIEFEIVFMKPHAAKMPLAKKGKTVAAVYALIKSNEPDFTIVVDKKVIMVHRNFISLISPVFRAMLEHDTIESRTNRVNISECSFKVVKDVIDFCYGRRLKADTIDEIMQDLVFADMYCMSGVLKCLSKLLIKQLNKENFISIVEHAWTYSSDTLKKACCKFFKSNHVALALTQEFCELDSEISLVLQSSL
;
A
#
# COMPACT_ATOMS: atom_id res chain seq x y z
N MET A 1 -17.10 -24.21 -18.60
CA MET A 1 -15.62 -24.11 -18.48
C MET A 1 -15.25 -24.74 -17.15
N SER A 2 -14.60 -25.90 -17.17
CA SER A 2 -14.14 -26.61 -15.98
C SER A 2 -12.63 -26.38 -15.85
N VAL A 3 -12.21 -25.73 -14.78
CA VAL A 3 -10.79 -25.51 -14.47
C VAL A 3 -10.35 -26.66 -13.57
N VAL A 4 -9.43 -27.49 -14.05
CA VAL A 4 -8.87 -28.61 -13.28
C VAL A 4 -7.44 -28.23 -12.90
N SER A 5 -7.19 -27.99 -11.61
CA SER A 5 -5.85 -27.75 -11.08
C SER A 5 -5.23 -29.05 -10.57
N LYS A 6 -3.94 -29.28 -10.88
CA LYS A 6 -3.12 -30.30 -10.22
C LYS A 6 -2.16 -29.58 -9.27
N GLU A 7 -2.41 -29.71 -7.97
CA GLU A 7 -1.74 -28.92 -6.94
C GLU A 7 -0.37 -29.48 -6.53
N LYS A 8 0.60 -28.57 -6.35
CA LYS A 8 1.67 -28.69 -5.37
C LYS A 8 1.79 -27.36 -4.63
N SER A 9 1.26 -27.31 -3.41
CA SER A 9 1.37 -26.24 -2.41
C SER A 9 0.94 -24.83 -2.87
N MET A 10 -0.36 -24.59 -2.99
CA MET A 10 -0.90 -23.23 -3.14
C MET A 10 -1.23 -22.63 -1.76
N PRO A 11 -0.95 -21.34 -1.52
CA PRO A 11 -1.49 -20.65 -0.35
C PRO A 11 -2.99 -20.41 -0.58
N GLU A 12 -3.83 -21.00 0.28
CA GLU A 12 -5.24 -20.67 0.33
C GLU A 12 -5.45 -19.33 1.06
N PRO A 13 -6.38 -18.45 0.61
CA PRO A 13 -7.32 -18.65 -0.50
C PRO A 13 -6.82 -18.13 -1.88
N TYR A 14 -7.07 -18.89 -2.94
CA TYR A 14 -6.93 -18.46 -4.34
C TYR A 14 -8.17 -18.85 -5.17
N PHE A 15 -8.45 -18.14 -6.26
CA PHE A 15 -9.49 -18.53 -7.22
C PHE A 15 -9.22 -18.00 -8.62
N PHE A 16 -9.83 -18.63 -9.63
CA PHE A 16 -9.79 -18.18 -11.00
C PHE A 16 -11.10 -17.53 -11.42
N GLU A 17 -11.00 -16.53 -12.28
CA GLU A 17 -12.11 -15.88 -12.93
C GLU A 17 -11.85 -15.87 -14.44
N SER A 18 -12.83 -16.32 -15.23
CA SER A 18 -12.70 -16.44 -16.67
C SER A 18 -13.35 -15.29 -17.41
N TYR A 19 -12.67 -14.81 -18.45
CA TYR A 19 -13.11 -13.71 -19.31
C TYR A 19 -13.11 -14.19 -20.76
N PRO A 20 -14.23 -14.76 -21.26
CA PRO A 20 -14.30 -15.40 -22.57
C PRO A 20 -14.06 -14.46 -23.77
N ASN A 21 -14.20 -13.15 -23.59
CA ASN A 21 -14.01 -12.14 -24.64
C ASN A 21 -13.12 -10.98 -24.17
N GLY A 22 -12.12 -11.29 -23.35
CA GLY A 22 -11.18 -10.32 -22.80
C GLY A 22 -11.66 -9.71 -21.49
N ASP A 23 -10.69 -9.24 -20.70
CA ASP A 23 -10.91 -8.51 -19.45
C ASP A 23 -10.76 -6.99 -19.61
N CYS A 24 -10.21 -6.53 -20.74
CA CYS A 24 -10.01 -5.13 -21.09
C CYS A 24 -10.02 -4.94 -22.62
N LYS A 25 -10.02 -3.69 -23.08
CA LYS A 25 -10.03 -3.35 -24.52
C LYS A 25 -8.86 -3.95 -25.30
N GLU A 26 -7.68 -4.09 -24.69
CA GLU A 26 -6.50 -4.66 -25.34
C GLU A 26 -6.62 -6.17 -25.56
N ASN A 27 -7.47 -6.83 -24.76
CA ASN A 27 -7.69 -8.28 -24.79
C ASN A 27 -9.01 -8.68 -25.45
N GLU A 28 -9.72 -7.74 -26.06
CA GLU A 28 -10.96 -7.99 -26.79
C GLU A 28 -10.76 -9.09 -27.85
N GLY A 29 -11.73 -10.00 -27.99
CA GLY A 29 -11.64 -11.15 -28.89
C GLY A 29 -10.70 -12.27 -28.41
N SER A 30 -10.28 -12.25 -27.14
CA SER A 30 -9.39 -13.26 -26.56
C SER A 30 -9.97 -13.92 -25.32
N LEU A 31 -9.68 -15.19 -25.11
CA LEU A 31 -9.95 -15.86 -23.84
C LEU A 31 -8.88 -15.46 -22.83
N CYS A 32 -9.30 -14.81 -21.75
CA CYS A 32 -8.43 -14.46 -20.64
C CYS A 32 -8.83 -15.18 -19.35
N LEU A 33 -7.84 -15.45 -18.52
CA LEU A 33 -8.04 -15.97 -17.17
C LEU A 33 -7.34 -15.07 -16.18
N LYS A 34 -8.02 -14.85 -15.06
CA LYS A 34 -7.55 -14.03 -13.96
C LYS A 34 -7.44 -14.87 -12.71
N LEU A 35 -6.22 -15.01 -12.22
CA LEU A 35 -5.90 -15.67 -10.97
C LEU A 35 -5.87 -14.64 -9.84
N HIS A 36 -6.67 -14.87 -8.80
CA HIS A 36 -6.69 -14.11 -7.56
C HIS A 36 -5.97 -14.91 -6.48
N VAL A 37 -4.97 -14.31 -5.81
CA VAL A 37 -4.11 -14.98 -4.82
C VAL A 37 -4.03 -14.15 -3.53
N TYR A 38 -4.16 -14.82 -2.39
CA TYR A 38 -3.95 -14.25 -1.05
C TYR A 38 -3.02 -15.15 -0.22
N PRO A 39 -2.15 -14.58 0.65
CA PRO A 39 -1.93 -13.17 0.96
C PRO A 39 -1.02 -12.44 -0.07
N ARG A 40 -1.11 -11.10 -0.13
CA ARG A 40 -0.32 -10.24 -1.03
C ARG A 40 0.90 -9.65 -0.31
N PRO A 41 2.03 -9.37 -0.99
CA PRO A 41 2.37 -9.61 -2.40
C PRO A 41 3.18 -10.91 -2.64
N LEU A 42 3.08 -11.49 -3.84
CA LEU A 42 3.80 -12.72 -4.23
C LEU A 42 4.40 -12.61 -5.63
N ASP A 43 5.57 -13.21 -5.83
CA ASP A 43 6.09 -13.50 -7.18
C ASP A 43 5.44 -14.80 -7.66
N VAL A 44 4.77 -14.75 -8.80
CA VAL A 44 4.02 -15.89 -9.35
C VAL A 44 4.61 -16.25 -10.70
N LYS A 45 5.06 -17.50 -10.83
CA LYS A 45 5.32 -18.13 -12.12
C LYS A 45 4.19 -19.10 -12.39
N MET A 46 3.52 -18.92 -13.53
CA MET A 46 2.42 -19.77 -13.97
C MET A 46 2.75 -20.33 -15.34
N VAL A 47 2.75 -21.65 -15.43
CA VAL A 47 2.78 -22.40 -16.68
C VAL A 47 1.38 -22.92 -16.92
N TYR A 48 0.86 -22.76 -18.13
CA TYR A 48 -0.45 -23.30 -18.49
C TYR A 48 -0.44 -23.89 -19.88
N TRP A 49 -1.37 -24.82 -20.13
CA TRP A 49 -1.59 -25.42 -21.44
C TRP A 49 -3.05 -25.83 -21.58
N ILE A 50 -3.52 -25.85 -22.83
CA ILE A 50 -4.84 -26.37 -23.17
C ILE A 50 -4.71 -27.89 -23.30
N GLU A 51 -5.62 -28.64 -22.68
CA GLU A 51 -5.62 -30.10 -22.77
C GLU A 51 -5.71 -30.54 -24.25
N GLY A 52 -4.83 -31.44 -24.66
CA GLY A 52 -4.70 -31.85 -26.07
C GLY A 52 -3.73 -31.01 -26.91
N THR A 53 -3.06 -30.02 -26.33
CA THR A 53 -1.96 -29.28 -26.98
C THR A 53 -0.61 -29.57 -26.31
N GLU A 54 0.47 -29.63 -27.10
CA GLU A 54 1.84 -29.75 -26.56
C GLU A 54 2.43 -28.40 -26.13
N ILE A 55 1.74 -27.30 -26.43
CA ILE A 55 2.24 -25.95 -26.20
C ILE A 55 2.01 -25.56 -24.74
N ARG A 56 3.11 -25.48 -23.99
CA ARG A 56 3.13 -24.91 -22.64
C ARG A 56 3.53 -23.44 -22.71
N VAL A 57 2.66 -22.58 -22.20
CA VAL A 57 2.94 -21.14 -22.12
C VAL A 57 3.39 -20.83 -20.70
N GLU A 58 4.64 -20.38 -20.57
CA GLU A 58 5.20 -19.93 -19.30
C GLU A 58 5.05 -18.41 -19.17
N THR A 59 4.54 -17.99 -18.02
CA THR A 59 4.39 -16.58 -17.66
C THR A 59 4.93 -16.35 -16.25
N GLN A 60 5.64 -15.25 -16.03
CA GLN A 60 6.13 -14.87 -14.72
C GLN A 60 5.88 -13.39 -14.48
N GLN A 61 5.26 -13.06 -13.34
CA GLN A 61 4.98 -11.68 -12.98
C GLN A 61 5.09 -11.45 -11.48
N TYR A 62 5.69 -10.32 -11.11
CA TYR A 62 5.64 -9.82 -9.74
C TYR A 62 4.28 -9.18 -9.48
N ASN A 63 3.54 -9.75 -8.53
CA ASN A 63 2.14 -9.41 -8.33
C ASN A 63 1.91 -8.71 -6.98
N LYS A 64 1.91 -7.38 -7.00
CA LYS A 64 1.56 -6.56 -5.82
C LYS A 64 0.06 -6.55 -5.52
N SER A 65 -0.77 -6.66 -6.56
CA SER A 65 -2.22 -6.57 -6.47
C SER A 65 -2.88 -7.91 -6.18
N GLY A 66 -2.12 -9.00 -5.99
CA GLY A 66 -2.65 -10.37 -5.84
C GLY A 66 -3.57 -10.80 -6.96
N THR A 67 -3.47 -10.17 -8.13
CA THR A 67 -4.33 -10.42 -9.30
C THR A 67 -3.43 -10.58 -10.52
N PHE A 68 -3.53 -11.73 -11.18
CA PHE A 68 -2.69 -12.09 -12.32
C PHE A 68 -3.60 -12.38 -13.51
N VAL A 69 -3.45 -11.63 -14.61
CA VAL A 69 -4.22 -11.84 -15.84
C VAL A 69 -3.30 -12.46 -16.88
N THR A 70 -3.76 -13.53 -17.52
CA THR A 70 -3.11 -14.08 -18.71
C THR A 70 -4.10 -14.15 -19.86
N LYS A 71 -3.65 -13.73 -21.04
CA LYS A 71 -4.32 -14.01 -22.30
C LYS A 71 -3.93 -15.41 -22.73
N ILE A 72 -4.90 -16.33 -22.76
CA ILE A 72 -4.68 -17.74 -23.09
C ILE A 72 -4.55 -17.93 -24.59
N CYS A 73 -5.56 -17.49 -25.35
CA CYS A 73 -5.59 -17.56 -26.81
C CYS A 73 -6.63 -16.58 -27.36
N THR A 74 -6.57 -16.31 -28.66
CA THR A 74 -7.66 -15.60 -29.35
C THR A 74 -8.83 -16.55 -29.60
N ILE A 75 -10.05 -16.00 -29.68
CA ILE A 75 -11.23 -16.80 -30.02
C ILE A 75 -11.07 -17.45 -31.39
N GLU A 76 -10.47 -16.75 -32.35
CA GLU A 76 -10.19 -17.30 -33.69
C GLU A 76 -9.27 -18.53 -33.64
N GLN A 77 -8.18 -18.47 -32.87
CA GLN A 77 -7.30 -19.62 -32.66
C GLN A 77 -8.02 -20.78 -31.96
N LEU A 78 -8.87 -20.46 -30.99
CA LEU A 78 -9.64 -21.46 -30.26
C LEU A 78 -10.62 -22.19 -31.18
N MET A 79 -11.36 -21.46 -32.02
CA MET A 79 -12.33 -22.02 -32.97
C MET A 79 -11.66 -22.85 -34.07
N ASN A 80 -10.42 -22.51 -34.43
CA ASN A 80 -9.63 -23.26 -35.41
C ASN A 80 -8.89 -24.47 -34.79
N SER A 81 -8.99 -24.66 -33.48
CA SER A 81 -8.33 -25.75 -32.76
C SER A 81 -9.37 -26.78 -32.28
N ASN A 82 -9.15 -28.07 -32.53
CA ASN A 82 -10.05 -29.16 -32.11
C ASN A 82 -9.97 -29.45 -30.59
N VAL A 83 -9.77 -28.42 -29.76
CA VAL A 83 -9.49 -28.53 -28.32
C VAL A 83 -10.73 -28.42 -27.45
N ILE A 84 -11.85 -27.95 -28.01
CA ILE A 84 -13.14 -27.96 -27.33
C ILE A 84 -13.80 -29.32 -27.57
N VAL A 85 -13.90 -30.12 -26.51
CA VAL A 85 -14.53 -31.46 -26.55
C VAL A 85 -15.74 -31.44 -25.63
N ASN A 86 -16.89 -31.92 -26.12
CA ASN A 86 -18.15 -31.94 -25.35
C ASN A 86 -18.57 -30.57 -24.78
N HIS A 87 -18.37 -29.49 -25.54
CA HIS A 87 -18.59 -28.10 -25.10
C HIS A 87 -17.73 -27.66 -23.90
N GLU A 88 -16.67 -28.40 -23.58
CA GLU A 88 -15.73 -28.08 -22.53
C GLU A 88 -14.37 -27.70 -23.13
N LEU A 89 -13.82 -26.61 -22.62
CA LEU A 89 -12.41 -26.27 -22.77
C LEU A 89 -11.74 -26.52 -21.42
N LYS A 90 -10.74 -27.39 -21.41
CA LYS A 90 -9.96 -27.73 -20.24
C LYS A 90 -8.58 -27.10 -20.34
N ILE A 91 -8.21 -26.36 -19.31
CA ILE A 91 -6.92 -25.68 -19.20
C ILE A 91 -6.29 -26.16 -17.91
N GLU A 92 -5.06 -26.67 -18.02
CA GLU A 92 -4.26 -27.10 -16.88
C GLU A 92 -3.23 -26.02 -16.54
N PHE A 93 -2.90 -25.90 -15.26
CA PHE A 93 -1.97 -24.91 -14.73
C PHE A 93 -0.99 -25.54 -13.75
N GLU A 94 0.27 -25.14 -13.84
CA GLU A 94 1.29 -25.31 -12.82
C GLU A 94 1.67 -23.92 -12.29
N ILE A 95 1.42 -23.66 -11.01
CA ILE A 95 1.71 -22.37 -10.37
C ILE A 95 2.80 -22.56 -9.32
N VAL A 96 3.85 -21.76 -9.43
CA VAL A 96 4.95 -21.69 -8.48
C VAL A 96 4.93 -20.33 -7.80
N PHE A 97 4.68 -20.35 -6.48
CA PHE A 97 4.83 -19.18 -5.63
C PHE A 97 6.27 -19.05 -5.17
N MET A 98 6.89 -17.94 -5.55
CA MET A 98 8.27 -17.64 -5.16
C MET A 98 8.26 -16.66 -3.99
N LYS A 99 9.21 -16.84 -3.07
CA LYS A 99 9.52 -15.78 -2.10
C LYS A 99 9.79 -14.51 -2.90
N PRO A 100 9.19 -13.36 -2.55
CA PRO A 100 9.43 -12.13 -3.27
C PRO A 100 10.92 -11.99 -3.39
N HIS A 101 11.43 -11.93 -4.62
CA HIS A 101 12.85 -11.79 -4.83
C HIS A 101 13.23 -10.55 -4.02
N ALA A 102 14.12 -10.71 -3.03
CA ALA A 102 14.91 -9.59 -2.52
C ALA A 102 15.88 -9.13 -3.62
N ALA A 103 15.40 -9.03 -4.87
CA ALA A 103 15.89 -8.05 -5.79
C ALA A 103 15.88 -6.76 -4.97
N LYS A 104 17.08 -6.23 -4.71
CA LYS A 104 17.24 -4.81 -4.46
C LYS A 104 16.24 -4.16 -5.40
N MET A 105 15.13 -3.65 -4.84
CA MET A 105 14.22 -2.85 -5.65
C MET A 105 15.16 -1.92 -6.38
N PRO A 106 15.17 -1.86 -7.73
CA PRO A 106 15.76 -0.70 -8.34
C PRO A 106 15.03 0.43 -7.63
N LEU A 107 15.75 1.24 -6.84
CA LEU A 107 15.24 2.46 -6.25
C LEU A 107 14.32 3.02 -7.33
N ALA A 108 13.00 2.94 -7.10
CA ALA A 108 12.02 3.13 -8.15
C ALA A 108 12.52 4.30 -8.97
N LYS A 109 12.86 4.10 -10.26
CA LYS A 109 13.44 5.18 -11.06
C LYS A 109 12.55 6.38 -10.78
N LYS A 110 13.09 7.39 -10.09
CA LYS A 110 12.35 8.61 -9.77
C LYS A 110 11.93 9.16 -11.13
N GLY A 111 10.68 8.93 -11.56
CA GLY A 111 10.30 9.30 -12.93
C GLY A 111 9.15 8.48 -13.52
N LYS A 112 7.96 9.10 -13.48
CA LYS A 112 7.02 9.35 -14.61
C LYS A 112 5.58 9.45 -14.09
N THR A 113 5.12 8.56 -13.22
CA THR A 113 3.73 8.55 -12.71
C THR A 113 3.45 9.63 -11.67
N VAL A 114 4.33 9.83 -10.68
CA VAL A 114 4.18 10.92 -9.69
C VAL A 114 4.31 12.29 -10.37
N ALA A 115 5.20 12.41 -11.35
CA ALA A 115 5.37 13.65 -12.11
C ALA A 115 4.15 13.97 -12.98
N ALA A 116 3.52 12.95 -13.60
CA ALA A 116 2.30 13.13 -14.38
C ALA A 116 1.10 13.49 -13.50
N VAL A 117 0.92 12.83 -12.35
CA VAL A 117 -0.13 13.18 -11.37
C VAL A 117 0.10 14.58 -10.81
N TYR A 118 1.34 14.94 -10.46
CA TYR A 118 1.70 16.28 -10.01
C TYR A 118 1.51 17.34 -11.10
N ALA A 119 1.79 17.02 -12.37
CA ALA A 119 1.55 17.91 -13.50
C ALA A 119 0.05 18.14 -13.72
N LEU A 120 -0.78 17.08 -13.63
CA LEU A 120 -2.24 17.15 -13.70
C LEU A 120 -2.84 18.00 -12.57
N ILE A 121 -2.33 17.80 -11.36
CA ILE A 121 -2.67 18.61 -10.19
C ILE A 121 -2.28 20.08 -10.40
N LYS A 122 -1.11 20.34 -10.99
CA LYS A 122 -0.63 21.70 -11.25
C LYS A 122 -1.41 22.40 -12.38
N SER A 123 -1.96 21.63 -13.33
CA SER A 123 -2.74 22.16 -14.45
C SER A 123 -4.20 22.42 -14.13
N ASN A 124 -4.69 22.00 -12.96
CA ASN A 124 -6.06 22.23 -12.51
C ASN A 124 -6.09 23.27 -11.39
N GLU A 125 -7.18 24.02 -11.32
CA GLU A 125 -7.42 24.93 -10.19
C GLU A 125 -7.91 24.12 -8.98
N PRO A 126 -7.47 24.45 -7.76
CA PRO A 126 -7.96 23.81 -6.55
C PRO A 126 -9.45 24.12 -6.32
N ASP A 127 -10.23 23.08 -6.05
CA ASP A 127 -11.70 23.10 -5.95
C ASP A 127 -12.21 22.79 -4.53
N PHE A 128 -11.32 22.61 -3.56
CA PHE A 128 -11.66 22.29 -2.17
C PHE A 128 -10.82 23.08 -1.17
N THR A 129 -11.43 23.46 -0.05
CA THR A 129 -10.80 24.30 0.97
C THR A 129 -10.71 23.59 2.32
N ILE A 130 -9.50 23.40 2.82
CA ILE A 130 -9.25 22.99 4.21
C ILE A 130 -8.99 24.25 5.03
N VAL A 131 -9.73 24.43 6.11
CA VAL A 131 -9.55 25.54 7.05
C VAL A 131 -9.01 25.01 8.37
N VAL A 132 -7.94 25.64 8.84
CA VAL A 132 -7.28 25.33 10.12
C VAL A 132 -6.91 26.66 10.76
N ASP A 133 -7.28 26.91 12.01
CA ASP A 133 -6.95 28.16 12.72
C ASP A 133 -7.27 29.45 11.94
N LYS A 134 -8.42 29.48 11.24
CA LYS A 134 -8.85 30.57 10.34
C LYS A 134 -7.96 30.80 9.11
N LYS A 135 -6.92 30.00 8.92
CA LYS A 135 -6.07 29.98 7.72
C LYS A 135 -6.62 28.96 6.73
N VAL A 136 -6.34 29.19 5.45
CA VAL A 136 -6.90 28.43 4.34
C VAL A 136 -5.80 27.65 3.62
N ILE A 137 -6.08 26.39 3.30
CA ILE A 137 -5.28 25.52 2.45
C ILE A 137 -6.16 25.07 1.29
N MET A 138 -5.86 25.56 0.10
CA MET A 138 -6.56 25.17 -1.13
C MET A 138 -5.97 23.86 -1.66
N VAL A 139 -6.85 22.90 -1.98
CA VAL A 139 -6.48 21.57 -2.45
C VAL A 139 -7.46 21.08 -3.53
N HIS A 140 -7.14 19.95 -4.15
CA HIS A 140 -8.00 19.27 -5.11
C HIS A 140 -8.81 18.17 -4.41
N ARG A 141 -10.13 18.25 -4.51
CA ARG A 141 -11.10 17.31 -3.95
C ARG A 141 -10.75 15.87 -4.29
N ASN A 142 -10.61 15.58 -5.59
CA ASN A 142 -10.34 14.22 -6.08
C ASN A 142 -9.00 13.67 -5.58
N PHE A 143 -7.98 14.53 -5.47
CA PHE A 143 -6.66 14.12 -5.02
C PHE A 143 -6.67 13.77 -3.52
N ILE A 144 -7.28 14.61 -2.70
CA ILE A 144 -7.27 14.37 -1.25
C ILE A 144 -8.16 13.18 -0.88
N SER A 145 -9.30 12.98 -1.57
CA SER A 145 -10.13 11.77 -1.43
C SER A 145 -9.40 10.48 -1.85
N LEU A 146 -8.47 10.56 -2.81
CA LEU A 146 -7.67 9.40 -3.21
C LEU A 146 -6.71 8.98 -2.10
N ILE A 147 -6.09 9.95 -1.43
CA ILE A 147 -5.05 9.73 -0.43
C ILE A 147 -5.62 9.38 0.95
N SER A 148 -6.77 9.94 1.29
CA SER A 148 -7.39 9.78 2.61
C SER A 148 -8.80 9.23 2.48
N PRO A 149 -9.07 8.03 3.02
CA PRO A 149 -10.42 7.51 3.16
C PRO A 149 -11.32 8.42 4.00
N VAL A 150 -10.77 9.12 4.99
CA VAL A 150 -11.53 10.05 5.83
C VAL A 150 -11.99 11.26 5.03
N PHE A 151 -11.09 11.90 4.27
CA PHE A 151 -11.51 12.97 3.36
C PHE A 151 -12.45 12.47 2.27
N ARG A 152 -12.30 11.22 1.79
CA ARG A 152 -13.25 10.63 0.85
C ARG A 152 -14.64 10.56 1.45
N ALA A 153 -14.79 10.03 2.66
CA ALA A 153 -16.06 9.94 3.36
C ALA A 153 -16.67 11.34 3.61
N MET A 154 -15.86 12.33 4.00
CA MET A 154 -16.31 13.72 4.11
C MET A 154 -16.82 14.29 2.79
N LEU A 155 -16.32 13.79 1.65
CA LEU A 155 -16.64 14.28 0.31
C LEU A 155 -17.66 13.42 -0.44
N GLU A 156 -18.22 12.39 0.21
CA GLU A 156 -19.33 11.60 -0.31
C GLU A 156 -20.63 12.42 -0.36
N HIS A 157 -21.65 11.90 -1.04
CA HIS A 157 -22.89 12.62 -1.26
C HIS A 157 -23.58 12.97 0.07
N ASP A 158 -24.02 14.22 0.16
CA ASP A 158 -24.91 14.75 1.19
C ASP A 158 -24.29 15.18 2.54
N THR A 159 -22.96 15.30 2.62
CA THR A 159 -22.28 15.94 3.76
C THR A 159 -22.19 17.46 3.60
N ILE A 160 -21.98 18.19 4.72
CA ILE A 160 -21.77 19.64 4.72
C ILE A 160 -20.51 20.00 3.91
N GLU A 161 -19.46 19.21 4.05
CA GLU A 161 -18.19 19.38 3.36
C GLU A 161 -18.34 19.20 1.84
N SER A 162 -19.17 18.23 1.41
CA SER A 162 -19.45 18.02 -0.03
C SER A 162 -20.24 19.18 -0.66
N ARG A 163 -21.16 19.79 0.11
CA ARG A 163 -22.02 20.90 -0.33
C ARG A 163 -21.31 22.23 -0.33
N THR A 164 -20.44 22.46 0.65
CA THR A 164 -19.70 23.72 0.83
C THR A 164 -18.33 23.74 0.15
N ASN A 165 -17.85 22.57 -0.30
CA ASN A 165 -16.47 22.36 -0.75
C ASN A 165 -15.43 22.87 0.27
N ARG A 166 -15.76 22.71 1.56
CA ARG A 166 -14.94 23.20 2.66
C ARG A 166 -15.00 22.26 3.86
N VAL A 167 -13.86 22.04 4.50
CA VAL A 167 -13.75 21.34 5.79
C VAL A 167 -13.01 22.21 6.78
N ASN A 168 -13.39 22.12 8.05
CA ASN A 168 -12.72 22.78 9.16
C ASN A 168 -12.04 21.72 10.02
N ILE A 169 -10.75 21.90 10.30
CA ILE A 169 -9.93 20.99 11.11
C ILE A 169 -9.48 21.76 12.33
N SER A 170 -9.80 21.24 13.51
CA SER A 170 -9.51 21.87 14.81
C SER A 170 -8.52 21.08 15.67
N GLU A 171 -8.27 19.83 15.30
CA GLU A 171 -7.54 18.86 16.12
C GLU A 171 -6.01 18.98 15.93
N CYS A 172 -5.58 19.68 14.89
CA CYS A 172 -4.18 19.81 14.51
C CYS A 172 -3.87 21.26 14.13
N SER A 173 -2.62 21.68 14.40
CA SER A 173 -2.17 23.03 14.04
C SER A 173 -2.11 23.21 12.52
N PHE A 174 -2.26 24.46 12.06
CA PHE A 174 -2.12 24.78 10.64
C PHE A 174 -0.80 24.26 10.05
N LYS A 175 0.31 24.30 10.80
CA LYS A 175 1.63 23.83 10.33
C LYS A 175 1.61 22.35 9.99
N VAL A 176 1.13 21.51 10.90
CA VAL A 176 1.05 20.05 10.73
C VAL A 176 0.19 19.69 9.51
N VAL A 177 -1.03 20.25 9.45
CA VAL A 177 -1.92 20.00 8.31
C VAL A 177 -1.27 20.45 7.00
N LYS A 178 -0.64 21.63 6.99
CA LYS A 178 0.01 22.17 5.80
C LYS A 178 1.18 21.33 5.34
N ASP A 179 2.02 20.86 6.27
CA ASP A 179 3.23 20.09 5.99
C ASP A 179 2.87 18.70 5.43
N VAL A 180 1.90 18.01 6.03
CA VAL A 180 1.41 16.71 5.52
C VAL A 180 0.73 16.86 4.17
N ILE A 181 -0.10 17.88 3.98
CA ILE A 181 -0.74 18.15 2.69
C ILE A 181 0.32 18.50 1.63
N ASP A 182 1.29 19.37 1.92
CA ASP A 182 2.37 19.68 0.99
C ASP A 182 3.17 18.42 0.62
N PHE A 183 3.44 17.54 1.59
CA PHE A 183 4.12 16.27 1.35
C PHE A 183 3.32 15.33 0.44
N CYS A 184 2.00 15.29 0.58
CA CYS A 184 1.13 14.55 -0.34
C CYS A 184 1.29 15.02 -1.78
N TYR A 185 1.44 16.33 -1.97
CA TYR A 185 1.73 16.95 -3.26
C TYR A 185 3.20 16.76 -3.70
N GLY A 186 3.97 15.88 -3.06
CA GLY A 186 5.35 15.59 -3.44
C GLY A 186 6.34 16.70 -3.10
N ARG A 187 5.95 17.69 -2.29
CA ARG A 187 6.91 18.65 -1.72
C ARG A 187 7.71 17.96 -0.62
N ARG A 188 8.85 18.54 -0.29
CA ARG A 188 9.65 18.06 0.85
C ARG A 188 8.90 18.34 2.14
N LEU A 189 8.95 17.38 3.08
CA LEU A 189 8.57 17.63 4.47
C LEU A 189 9.42 18.78 4.99
N LYS A 190 8.76 19.71 5.69
CA LYS A 190 9.39 20.85 6.38
C LYS A 190 9.53 20.61 7.88
N ALA A 191 9.16 19.42 8.35
CA ALA A 191 9.37 19.04 9.73
C ALA A 191 10.87 18.91 10.00
N ASP A 192 11.38 19.76 10.90
CA ASP A 192 12.81 19.85 11.21
C ASP A 192 13.17 19.09 12.51
N THR A 193 12.17 18.79 13.35
CA THR A 193 12.35 18.08 14.63
C THR A 193 11.60 16.75 14.65
N ILE A 194 11.98 15.85 15.57
CA ILE A 194 11.29 14.57 15.79
C ILE A 194 9.84 14.80 16.23
N ASP A 195 9.59 15.79 17.08
CA ASP A 195 8.26 16.14 17.56
C ASP A 195 7.35 16.60 16.41
N GLU A 196 7.87 17.41 15.49
CA GLU A 196 7.11 17.81 14.29
C GLU A 196 6.79 16.60 13.41
N ILE A 197 7.73 15.69 13.20
CA ILE A 197 7.49 14.47 12.41
C ILE A 197 6.47 13.56 13.11
N MET A 198 6.50 13.47 14.44
CA MET A 198 5.52 12.72 15.22
C MET A 198 4.13 13.35 15.10
N GLN A 199 3.99 14.67 15.18
CA GLN A 199 2.72 15.37 14.97
C GLN A 199 2.17 15.14 13.54
N ASP A 200 3.03 15.20 12.53
CA ASP A 200 2.66 14.86 11.15
C ASP A 200 2.17 13.41 11.04
N LEU A 201 2.77 12.50 11.80
CA LEU A 201 2.38 11.08 11.84
C LEU A 201 0.99 10.91 12.48
N VAL A 202 0.70 11.62 13.57
CA VAL A 202 -0.65 11.64 14.19
C VAL A 202 -1.70 12.08 13.18
N PHE A 203 -1.47 13.20 12.50
CA PHE A 203 -2.43 13.71 11.51
C PHE A 203 -2.63 12.71 10.37
N ALA A 204 -1.55 12.11 9.86
CA ALA A 204 -1.63 11.08 8.83
C ALA A 204 -2.43 9.85 9.31
N ASP A 205 -2.36 9.50 10.59
CA ASP A 205 -3.12 8.39 11.19
C ASP A 205 -4.60 8.72 11.31
N MET A 206 -4.92 9.88 11.89
CA MET A 206 -6.30 10.38 12.04
C MET A 206 -7.06 10.40 10.71
N TYR A 207 -6.37 10.72 9.61
CA TYR A 207 -6.95 10.78 8.28
C TYR A 207 -6.71 9.52 7.45
N CYS A 208 -6.23 8.43 8.07
CA CYS A 208 -6.00 7.11 7.46
C CYS A 208 -5.13 7.15 6.20
N MET A 209 -4.12 8.04 6.18
CA MET A 209 -3.20 8.25 5.05
C MET A 209 -2.07 7.22 5.07
N SER A 210 -2.39 5.94 4.85
CA SER A 210 -1.43 4.81 4.97
C SER A 210 -0.12 4.98 4.20
N GLY A 211 -0.14 5.59 3.01
CA GLY A 211 1.06 5.88 2.24
C GLY A 211 1.99 6.90 2.91
N VAL A 212 1.40 7.94 3.49
CA VAL A 212 2.09 9.00 4.22
C VAL A 212 2.65 8.45 5.53
N LEU A 213 1.82 7.75 6.31
CA LEU A 213 2.23 7.07 7.54
C LEU A 213 3.48 6.22 7.33
N LYS A 214 3.47 5.36 6.31
CA LYS A 214 4.61 4.49 6.00
C LYS A 214 5.88 5.27 5.67
N CYS A 215 5.77 6.45 5.08
CA CYS A 215 6.93 7.30 4.78
C CYS A 215 7.45 7.98 6.04
N LEU A 216 6.57 8.55 6.86
CA LEU A 216 6.91 9.21 8.12
C LEU A 216 7.50 8.22 9.13
N SER A 217 6.91 7.03 9.30
CA SER A 217 7.47 6.00 10.17
C SER A 217 8.88 5.59 9.75
N LYS A 218 9.14 5.46 8.44
CA LYS A 218 10.49 5.17 7.94
C LYS A 218 11.48 6.31 8.22
N LEU A 219 11.02 7.55 8.20
CA LEU A 219 11.84 8.71 8.52
C LEU A 219 12.23 8.69 10.00
N LEU A 220 11.25 8.49 10.89
CA LEU A 220 11.49 8.34 12.34
C LEU A 220 12.45 7.20 12.65
N ILE A 221 12.24 6.02 12.06
CA ILE A 221 13.13 4.86 12.27
C ILE A 221 14.57 5.17 11.87
N LYS A 222 14.78 5.96 10.80
CA LYS A 222 16.12 6.37 10.36
C LYS A 222 16.78 7.38 11.29
N GLN A 223 15.99 8.19 11.98
CA GLN A 223 16.48 9.19 12.92
C GLN A 223 16.54 8.68 14.37
N LEU A 224 16.06 7.46 14.62
CA LEU A 224 16.08 6.82 15.92
C LEU A 224 17.51 6.76 16.48
N ASN A 225 17.69 7.35 17.65
CA ASN A 225 18.93 7.44 18.40
C ASN A 225 18.61 7.34 19.90
N LYS A 226 19.62 7.44 20.77
CA LYS A 226 19.42 7.27 22.22
C LYS A 226 18.66 8.44 22.86
N GLU A 227 18.81 9.65 22.32
CA GLU A 227 18.22 10.88 22.84
C GLU A 227 16.73 10.98 22.53
N ASN A 228 16.28 10.44 21.38
CA ASN A 228 14.88 10.46 20.96
C ASN A 228 14.16 9.12 21.12
N PHE A 229 14.84 8.10 21.65
CA PHE A 229 14.30 6.75 21.76
C PHE A 229 13.00 6.71 22.57
N ILE A 230 13.00 7.35 23.73
CA ILE A 230 11.89 7.31 24.69
C ILE A 230 10.64 7.92 24.07
N SER A 231 10.75 9.14 23.53
CA SER A 231 9.63 9.82 22.88
C SER A 231 9.05 9.02 21.71
N ILE A 232 9.91 8.40 20.89
CA ILE A 232 9.45 7.57 19.76
C ILE A 232 8.79 6.27 20.23
N VAL A 233 9.29 5.67 21.31
CA VAL A 233 8.67 4.48 21.94
C VAL A 233 7.28 4.82 22.45
N GLU A 234 7.14 5.86 23.26
CA GLU A 234 5.84 6.24 23.80
C GLU A 234 4.84 6.50 22.67
N HIS A 235 5.26 7.27 21.68
CA HIS A 235 4.46 7.53 20.49
C HIS A 235 4.05 6.25 19.74
N ALA A 236 4.96 5.30 19.58
CA ALA A 236 4.67 4.03 18.92
C ALA A 236 3.61 3.20 19.65
N TRP A 237 3.57 3.27 20.98
CA TRP A 237 2.56 2.58 21.79
C TRP A 237 1.23 3.34 21.83
N THR A 238 1.25 4.65 22.04
CA THR A 238 0.06 5.50 22.05
C THR A 238 -0.76 5.35 20.77
N TYR A 239 -0.09 5.36 19.61
CA TYR A 239 -0.75 5.26 18.29
C TYR A 239 -0.73 3.84 17.72
N SER A 240 -0.42 2.83 18.54
CA SER A 240 -0.43 1.41 18.16
C SER A 240 0.31 1.10 16.84
N SER A 241 1.42 1.78 16.59
CA SER A 241 2.20 1.63 15.36
C SER A 241 3.12 0.42 15.42
N ASP A 242 2.66 -0.74 14.95
CA ASP A 242 3.44 -1.98 14.96
C ASP A 242 4.80 -1.88 14.27
N THR A 243 4.89 -1.06 13.24
CA THR A 243 6.15 -0.85 12.50
C THR A 243 7.18 -0.13 13.37
N LEU A 244 6.75 0.90 14.11
CA LEU A 244 7.61 1.62 15.05
C LEU A 244 7.93 0.76 16.27
N LYS A 245 6.93 0.08 16.86
CA LYS A 245 7.14 -0.84 18.00
C LYS A 245 8.25 -1.85 17.72
N LYS A 246 8.20 -2.54 16.56
CA LYS A 246 9.23 -3.50 16.13
C LYS A 246 10.61 -2.85 15.98
N ALA A 247 10.67 -1.64 15.41
CA ALA A 247 11.92 -0.92 15.25
C ALA A 247 12.53 -0.50 16.60
N CYS A 248 11.70 -0.02 17.52
CA CYS A 248 12.11 0.33 18.87
C CYS A 248 12.61 -0.87 19.66
N CYS A 249 11.90 -2.01 19.65
CA CYS A 249 12.38 -3.25 20.28
C CYS A 249 13.76 -3.66 19.75
N LYS A 250 13.93 -3.61 18.42
CA LYS A 250 15.22 -3.93 17.80
C LYS A 250 16.33 -2.96 18.24
N PHE A 251 16.04 -1.67 18.29
CA PHE A 251 16.99 -0.65 18.72
C PHE A 251 17.37 -0.81 20.19
N PHE A 252 16.37 -1.10 21.05
CA PHE A 252 16.56 -1.37 22.46
C PHE A 252 17.48 -2.56 22.67
N LYS A 253 17.24 -3.69 22.00
CA LYS A 253 18.08 -4.89 22.10
C LYS A 253 19.57 -4.59 21.88
N SER A 254 19.89 -3.75 20.89
CA SER A 254 21.25 -3.34 20.57
C SER A 254 21.86 -2.31 21.52
N ASN A 255 21.04 -1.59 22.32
CA ASN A 255 21.48 -0.47 23.15
C ASN A 255 21.06 -0.60 24.63
N HIS A 256 20.55 -1.75 25.06
CA HIS A 256 19.83 -1.92 26.31
C HIS A 256 20.63 -1.47 27.54
N VAL A 257 21.94 -1.74 27.59
CA VAL A 257 22.81 -1.32 28.70
C VAL A 257 22.81 0.21 28.86
N ALA A 258 22.80 0.96 27.76
CA ALA A 258 22.82 2.41 27.79
C ALA A 258 21.44 3.02 28.06
N LEU A 259 20.36 2.34 27.63
CA LEU A 259 18.99 2.87 27.73
C LEU A 259 18.31 2.50 29.05
N ALA A 260 18.46 1.25 29.51
CA ALA A 260 17.77 0.75 30.70
C ALA A 260 18.22 1.43 32.01
N LEU A 261 19.34 2.14 31.99
CA LEU A 261 19.87 2.90 33.12
C LEU A 261 19.46 4.38 33.11
N THR A 262 18.78 4.84 32.05
CA THR A 262 18.33 6.24 31.96
C THR A 262 17.12 6.46 32.86
N GLN A 263 17.02 7.66 33.45
CA GLN A 263 15.87 8.05 34.26
C GLN A 263 14.57 8.00 33.43
N GLU A 264 14.63 8.47 32.19
CA GLU A 264 13.50 8.47 31.25
C GLU A 264 12.97 7.05 30.99
N PHE A 265 13.83 6.03 30.97
CA PHE A 265 13.39 4.64 30.85
C PHE A 265 12.71 4.10 32.11
N CYS A 266 13.12 4.57 33.30
CA CYS A 266 12.47 4.19 34.55
C CYS A 266 11.07 4.81 34.69
N GLU A 267 10.83 5.94 34.04
CA GLU A 267 9.54 6.66 34.05
C GLU A 267 8.56 6.15 32.99
N LEU A 268 9.03 5.29 32.08
CA LEU A 268 8.22 4.68 31.02
C LEU A 268 7.12 3.78 31.60
N ASP A 269 6.00 3.72 30.90
CA ASP A 269 4.89 2.84 31.25
C ASP A 269 5.36 1.38 31.46
N SER A 270 4.83 0.76 32.51
CA SER A 270 5.25 -0.57 32.96
C SER A 270 5.02 -1.66 31.91
N GLU A 271 3.96 -1.57 31.10
CA GLU A 271 3.71 -2.54 30.03
C GLU A 271 4.73 -2.37 28.91
N ILE A 272 5.05 -1.13 28.55
CA ILE A 272 6.03 -0.83 27.50
C ILE A 272 7.42 -1.32 27.91
N SER A 273 7.85 -0.99 29.12
CA SER A 273 9.17 -1.39 29.64
C SER A 273 9.30 -2.92 29.74
N LEU A 274 8.26 -3.63 30.20
CA LEU A 274 8.22 -5.09 30.23
C LEU A 274 8.36 -5.70 28.83
N VAL A 275 7.63 -5.18 27.83
CA VAL A 275 7.74 -5.67 26.44
C VAL A 275 9.13 -5.43 25.87
N LEU A 276 9.72 -4.25 26.12
CA LEU A 276 11.09 -3.95 25.66
C LEU A 276 12.11 -4.88 26.31
N GLN A 277 12.01 -5.14 27.62
CA GLN A 277 12.88 -6.07 28.33
C GLN A 277 12.72 -7.52 27.84
N SER A 278 11.49 -7.94 27.51
CA SER A 278 11.24 -9.28 26.94
C SER A 278 11.84 -9.49 25.55
N SER A 279 12.25 -8.42 24.87
CA SER A 279 12.85 -8.47 23.52
C SER A 279 14.37 -8.70 23.52
N LEU A 280 15.00 -8.70 24.70
CA LEU A 280 16.41 -9.03 24.92
C LEU A 280 16.69 -10.51 24.64
#